data_AF-A0A0Q4MLU0-F1
#
_entry.id   AF-A0A0Q4MLU0-F1
#
_cell.length_a   1.000
_cell.length_b   1.000
_cell.length_c   1.000
_cell.angle_alpha   90.00
_cell.angle_beta   90.00
_cell.angle_gamma   90.00
#
_symmetry.space_group_name_H-M   'P 1'
#
loop_
_entity.id
_entity.type
_entity.pdbx_description
1 polymer ?
#
loop_
_entity_poly.entity_id
_entity_poly.type
_entity_poly.pdbx_seq_one_letter_code
_entity_poly.pdbx_strand_id
1 'polypeptide(L)'
;MPVLAQSPGPLQLLPGGAYGPGWLKIESSGARLSLPVENPYEEIYLNKTAWWRLCEQDLLLDNTEDEWNKYEKRINEEVQEFIEKLNDRYHPQTWLFYGASANNPSDAFLTWKERIPLYVKEAQRIRKDSAEPLELSPLRTHELISAGTPGDGTVPVKAIRTSSPHVRGVLATDVDHEGAYAADPVDRSRSVYSDLSYALVFTVRSVVKIVQQVPPP
;
A
#
# COMPACT_ATOMS: atom_id res chain seq x y z
N MET A 1 17.20 13.76 1.81
CA MET A 1 16.15 14.54 1.12
C MET A 1 14.97 13.61 0.87
N PRO A 2 13.80 13.82 1.50
CA PRO A 2 12.65 12.93 1.32
C PRO A 2 11.95 13.23 -0.02
N VAL A 3 12.41 12.57 -1.09
CA VAL A 3 11.93 12.77 -2.47
C VAL A 3 10.42 12.53 -2.61
N LEU A 4 9.89 11.51 -1.93
CA LEU A 4 8.49 11.13 -2.06
C LEU A 4 7.54 12.16 -1.45
N ALA A 5 7.89 12.73 -0.29
CA ALA A 5 7.04 13.70 0.39
C ALA A 5 6.88 15.02 -0.39
N GLN A 6 7.79 15.31 -1.33
CA GLN A 6 7.81 16.54 -2.10
C GLN A 6 7.10 16.45 -3.46
N SER A 7 6.62 15.27 -3.85
CA SER A 7 6.02 15.05 -5.17
C SER A 7 4.62 14.45 -5.05
N PRO A 8 3.60 14.99 -5.75
CA PRO A 8 2.25 14.44 -5.71
C PRO A 8 2.18 13.04 -6.29
N GLY A 9 2.95 12.72 -7.34
CA GLY A 9 2.85 11.43 -8.04
C GLY A 9 3.05 10.22 -7.12
N PRO A 10 4.16 10.13 -6.36
CA PRO A 10 4.34 9.05 -5.39
C PRO A 10 3.34 9.07 -4.24
N LEU A 11 2.90 10.25 -3.79
CA LEU A 11 1.90 10.37 -2.71
C LEU A 11 0.50 9.93 -3.18
N GLN A 12 0.19 10.03 -4.48
CA GLN A 12 -1.06 9.55 -5.06
C GLN A 12 -1.18 8.02 -5.07
N LEU A 13 -0.11 7.29 -4.70
CA LEU A 13 -0.13 5.84 -4.48
C LEU A 13 -0.60 5.46 -3.06
N LEU A 14 -0.79 6.44 -2.17
CA LEU A 14 -1.23 6.20 -0.80
C LEU A 14 -2.67 5.65 -0.76
N PRO A 15 -3.02 4.81 0.23
CA PRO A 15 -4.38 4.37 0.46
C PRO A 15 -5.41 5.51 0.66
N GLY A 16 -6.36 5.66 -0.26
CA GLY A 16 -7.53 6.53 -0.06
C GLY A 16 -8.61 5.90 0.82
N GLY A 17 -9.73 6.61 1.02
CA GLY A 17 -10.87 6.15 1.80
C GLY A 17 -11.46 4.83 1.28
N ALA A 18 -11.47 4.66 -0.04
CA ALA A 18 -11.93 3.43 -0.69
C ALA A 18 -11.10 2.19 -0.35
N TYR A 19 -9.85 2.33 0.09
CA TYR A 19 -9.02 1.19 0.53
C TYR A 19 -9.55 0.56 1.84
N GLY A 20 -10.31 1.32 2.60
CA GLY A 20 -10.97 0.92 3.84
C GLY A 20 -10.09 1.08 5.08
N PRO A 21 -10.68 0.98 6.28
CA PRO A 21 -9.98 1.22 7.54
C PRO A 21 -9.00 0.09 7.93
N GLY A 22 -8.18 0.38 8.93
CA GLY A 22 -7.43 -0.62 9.70
C GLY A 22 -6.23 -1.28 9.01
N TRP A 23 -5.66 -0.65 7.98
CA TRP A 23 -4.48 -1.16 7.29
C TRP A 23 -3.15 -0.81 7.97
N LEU A 24 -3.10 0.16 8.88
CA LEU A 24 -1.95 0.41 9.76
C LEU A 24 -2.28 -0.09 11.16
N LYS A 25 -1.58 -1.13 11.62
CA LYS A 25 -1.80 -1.75 12.93
C LYS A 25 -0.66 -1.38 13.86
N ILE A 26 -0.96 -1.14 15.13
CA ILE A 26 0.03 -0.88 16.17
C ILE A 26 -0.24 -1.82 17.32
N GLU A 27 0.73 -2.68 17.60
CA GLU A 27 0.70 -3.67 18.67
C GLU A 27 1.76 -3.31 19.72
N SER A 28 1.30 -2.74 20.84
CA SER A 28 2.12 -2.51 22.04
C SER A 28 1.58 -3.32 23.22
N SER A 29 2.38 -3.47 24.28
CA SER A 29 2.12 -4.23 25.50
C SER A 29 0.89 -3.75 26.27
N GLY A 30 -0.29 -4.04 25.72
CA GLY A 30 -1.61 -3.73 26.26
C GLY A 30 -2.53 -2.97 25.31
N ALA A 31 -2.02 -2.42 24.20
CA ALA A 31 -2.80 -1.61 23.27
C ALA A 31 -2.69 -2.15 21.84
N ARG A 32 -3.84 -2.33 21.20
CA ARG A 32 -3.96 -2.59 19.76
C ARG A 32 -4.70 -1.44 19.12
N LEU A 33 -4.03 -0.70 18.26
CA LEU A 33 -4.61 0.33 17.44
C LEU A 33 -4.70 -0.17 16.00
N SER A 34 -5.76 0.19 15.30
CA SER A 34 -5.91 -0.06 13.86
C SER A 34 -6.38 1.22 13.20
N LEU A 35 -5.58 1.72 12.28
CA LEU A 35 -5.75 2.99 11.58
C LEU A 35 -5.80 2.77 10.06
N PRO A 36 -6.41 3.68 9.29
CA PRO A 36 -7.28 4.72 9.79
C PRO A 36 -8.54 4.10 10.39
N VAL A 37 -9.17 4.80 11.32
CA VAL A 37 -10.53 4.51 11.76
C VAL A 37 -11.50 4.97 10.69
N GLU A 38 -11.27 6.16 10.14
CA GLU A 38 -12.13 6.78 9.14
C GLU A 38 -11.34 7.51 8.04
N ASN A 39 -10.41 8.40 8.41
CA ASN A 39 -9.75 9.31 7.49
C ASN A 39 -8.22 9.12 7.49
N PRO A 40 -7.64 8.43 6.48
CA PRO A 40 -6.18 8.24 6.40
C PRO A 40 -5.39 9.54 6.25
N TYR A 41 -5.98 10.56 5.63
CA TYR A 41 -5.32 11.85 5.40
C TYR A 41 -5.02 12.56 6.72
N GLU A 42 -6.01 12.66 7.60
CA GLU A 42 -5.85 13.30 8.91
C GLU A 42 -5.13 12.39 9.91
N GLU A 43 -5.54 11.12 9.97
CA GLU A 43 -5.06 10.23 11.02
C GLU A 43 -3.60 9.82 10.80
N ILE A 44 -3.15 9.68 9.56
CA ILE A 44 -1.83 9.10 9.22
C ILE A 44 -0.94 10.07 8.45
N TYR A 45 -1.45 10.69 7.38
CA TYR A 45 -0.60 11.45 6.46
C TYR A 45 -0.23 12.84 7.02
N LEU A 46 -1.22 13.53 7.60
CA LEU A 46 -1.06 14.86 8.18
C LEU A 46 -0.80 14.84 9.70
N ASN A 47 -0.62 13.66 10.28
CA ASN A 47 -0.35 13.53 11.70
C ASN A 47 1.05 14.09 12.04
N LYS A 48 1.11 15.16 12.83
CA LYS A 48 2.37 15.84 13.20
C LYS A 48 3.09 15.20 14.38
N THR A 49 2.37 14.49 15.25
CA THR A 49 2.83 14.21 16.62
C THR A 49 3.09 12.73 16.86
N ALA A 50 2.32 11.86 16.23
CA ALA A 50 2.42 10.43 16.46
C ALA A 50 3.70 9.86 15.83
N TRP A 51 4.45 9.05 16.57
CA TRP A 51 5.71 8.45 16.10
C TRP A 51 5.57 7.54 14.86
N TRP A 52 4.36 7.07 14.57
CA TRP A 52 4.03 6.23 13.42
C TRP A 52 3.50 7.02 12.21
N ARG A 53 3.52 8.36 12.28
CA ARG A 53 3.12 9.26 11.19
C ARG A 53 3.86 8.97 9.89
N LEU A 54 3.23 9.27 8.76
CA LEU A 54 3.83 9.05 7.45
C LEU A 54 5.05 9.96 7.22
N CYS A 55 4.95 11.24 7.62
CA CYS A 55 5.96 12.24 7.36
C CYS A 55 6.52 12.83 8.66
N GLU A 56 7.83 12.74 8.83
CA GLU A 56 8.55 13.39 9.91
C GLU A 56 8.89 14.84 9.51
N GLN A 57 8.40 15.82 10.27
CA GLN A 57 8.56 17.23 9.95
C GLN A 57 10.05 17.64 9.97
N ASP A 58 10.83 17.06 10.87
CA ASP A 58 12.27 17.33 10.99
C ASP A 58 13.11 16.76 9.82
N LEU A 59 12.51 15.87 9.00
CA LEU A 59 13.16 15.38 7.77
C LEU A 59 12.85 16.27 6.56
N LEU A 60 11.96 17.25 6.69
CA LEU A 60 11.70 18.25 5.68
C LEU A 60 12.88 19.23 5.61
N LEU A 61 13.09 19.81 4.43
CA LEU A 61 14.22 20.70 4.17
C LEU A 61 13.96 22.10 4.74
N ASP A 62 15.02 22.92 4.78
CA ASP A 62 14.93 24.37 4.99
C ASP A 62 14.07 24.77 6.22
N ASN A 63 13.12 25.68 6.03
CA ASN A 63 12.18 26.07 7.06
C ASN A 63 11.11 24.97 7.20
N THR A 64 11.19 24.20 8.29
CA THR A 64 10.31 23.07 8.57
C THR A 64 8.84 23.44 8.68
N GLU A 65 8.50 24.67 9.03
CA GLU A 65 7.11 25.14 9.07
C GLU A 65 6.57 25.42 7.66
N ASP A 66 7.36 26.09 6.83
CA ASP A 66 7.00 26.36 5.43
C ASP A 66 6.88 25.08 4.61
N GLU A 67 7.84 24.16 4.76
CA GLU A 67 7.80 22.86 4.08
C GLU A 67 6.65 21.99 4.55
N TRP A 68 6.33 22.03 5.84
CA TRP A 68 5.14 21.36 6.34
C TRP A 68 3.88 21.92 5.70
N ASN A 69 3.73 23.25 5.65
CA ASN A 69 2.57 23.89 5.02
C ASN A 69 2.45 23.51 3.54
N LYS A 70 3.57 23.39 2.81
CA LYS A 70 3.58 22.89 1.43
C LYS A 70 3.18 21.42 1.35
N TYR A 71 3.65 20.58 2.25
CA TYR A 71 3.28 19.16 2.33
C TYR A 71 1.79 18.99 2.62
N GLU A 72 1.25 19.72 3.60
CA GLU A 72 -0.15 19.72 3.97
C GLU A 72 -1.04 20.15 2.80
N LYS A 73 -0.66 21.24 2.13
CA LYS A 73 -1.34 21.70 0.91
C LYS A 73 -1.35 20.63 -0.17
N ARG A 74 -0.21 19.97 -0.43
CA ARG A 74 -0.09 18.90 -1.43
C ARG A 74 -0.98 17.71 -1.10
N ILE A 75 -1.01 17.29 0.17
CA ILE A 75 -1.87 16.18 0.60
C ILE A 75 -3.35 16.53 0.37
N ASN A 76 -3.79 17.72 0.79
CA ASN A 76 -5.20 18.11 0.70
C ASN A 76 -5.66 18.43 -0.74
N GLU A 77 -4.88 19.23 -1.47
CA GLU A 77 -5.32 19.79 -2.76
C GLU A 77 -4.93 18.93 -3.96
N GLU A 78 -3.84 18.15 -3.89
CA GLU A 78 -3.35 17.38 -5.04
C GLU A 78 -3.53 15.87 -4.87
N VAL A 79 -3.34 15.35 -3.66
CA VAL A 79 -3.33 13.91 -3.41
C VAL A 79 -4.73 13.41 -3.05
N GLN A 80 -5.35 13.97 -2.01
CA GLN A 80 -6.69 13.60 -1.57
C GLN A 80 -7.72 13.83 -2.67
N GLU A 81 -7.71 15.01 -3.28
CA GLU A 81 -8.62 15.34 -4.37
C GLU A 81 -8.50 14.33 -5.53
N PHE A 82 -7.28 13.98 -5.93
CA PHE A 82 -7.04 13.03 -7.01
C PHE A 82 -7.52 11.62 -6.66
N ILE A 83 -7.08 11.07 -5.52
CA ILE A 83 -7.39 9.70 -5.11
C ILE A 83 -8.91 9.53 -4.96
N GLU A 84 -9.58 10.43 -4.25
CA GLU A 84 -11.02 10.32 -4.00
C GLU A 84 -11.84 10.55 -5.27
N LYS A 85 -11.40 11.43 -6.17
CA LYS A 85 -12.06 11.60 -7.48
C LYS A 85 -11.91 10.39 -8.39
N LEU A 86 -10.85 9.59 -8.26
CA LEU A 86 -10.66 8.36 -9.04
C LEU A 86 -11.48 7.18 -8.53
N ASN A 87 -12.00 7.25 -7.30
CA ASN A 87 -12.76 6.15 -6.73
C ASN A 87 -13.96 5.76 -7.60
N ASP A 88 -14.09 4.47 -7.88
CA ASP A 88 -15.09 3.88 -8.78
C ASP A 88 -15.15 4.46 -10.22
N ARG A 89 -14.11 5.20 -10.66
CA ARG A 89 -14.04 5.75 -12.02
C ARG A 89 -13.32 4.79 -12.96
N TYR A 90 -14.12 4.06 -13.72
CA TYR A 90 -13.64 3.17 -14.78
C TYR A 90 -14.25 3.56 -16.13
N HIS A 91 -13.49 3.34 -17.21
CA HIS A 91 -14.02 3.45 -18.55
C HIS A 91 -15.03 2.31 -18.81
N PRO A 92 -16.17 2.52 -19.52
CA PRO A 92 -17.18 1.47 -19.75
C PRO A 92 -16.70 0.20 -20.46
N GLN A 93 -15.47 0.22 -20.98
CA GLN A 93 -14.78 -0.89 -21.64
C GLN A 93 -13.46 -1.23 -20.93
N THR A 94 -13.48 -1.29 -19.59
CA THR A 94 -12.31 -1.68 -18.82
C THR A 94 -12.16 -3.20 -18.81
N TRP A 95 -10.98 -3.67 -19.19
CA TRP A 95 -10.52 -5.05 -19.00
C TRP A 95 -9.24 -4.98 -18.19
N LEU A 96 -9.23 -5.61 -17.02
CA LEU A 96 -8.12 -5.49 -16.07
C LEU A 96 -7.50 -6.84 -15.77
N PHE A 97 -6.20 -6.86 -15.57
CA PHE A 97 -5.53 -7.98 -14.92
C PHE A 97 -4.69 -7.46 -13.75
N TYR A 98 -4.37 -8.34 -12.81
CA TYR A 98 -3.56 -8.01 -11.64
C TYR A 98 -2.81 -9.25 -11.14
N GLY A 99 -1.70 -9.02 -10.42
CA GLY A 99 -0.97 -10.06 -9.74
C GLY A 99 -1.66 -10.50 -8.46
N ALA A 100 -1.89 -11.80 -8.32
CA ALA A 100 -2.54 -12.42 -7.17
C ALA A 100 -1.72 -13.61 -6.65
N SER A 101 -0.41 -13.45 -6.62
CA SER A 101 0.52 -14.51 -6.28
C SER A 101 0.85 -14.51 -4.80
N ALA A 102 0.92 -15.70 -4.20
CA ALA A 102 1.53 -15.87 -2.89
C ALA A 102 3.07 -15.80 -2.96
N ASN A 103 3.66 -15.96 -4.15
CA ASN A 103 5.10 -15.92 -4.36
C ASN A 103 5.65 -14.49 -4.47
N ASN A 104 4.76 -13.52 -4.72
CA ASN A 104 5.08 -12.08 -4.77
C ASN A 104 4.38 -11.37 -3.60
N PRO A 105 4.89 -11.53 -2.36
CA PRO A 105 4.25 -10.97 -1.19
C PRO A 105 4.16 -9.43 -1.27
N SER A 106 3.02 -8.89 -0.87
CA SER A 106 2.75 -7.45 -0.78
C SER A 106 2.05 -7.13 0.54
N ASP A 107 1.85 -5.85 0.83
CA ASP A 107 1.38 -5.39 2.13
C ASP A 107 -0.05 -4.85 2.10
N ALA A 108 -1.05 -5.72 2.25
CA ALA A 108 -2.45 -5.30 2.40
C ALA A 108 -2.68 -4.52 3.71
N PHE A 109 -1.80 -4.71 4.68
CA PHE A 109 -1.70 -3.95 5.92
C PHE A 109 -0.25 -3.96 6.42
N LEU A 110 0.09 -3.05 7.31
CA LEU A 110 1.38 -2.97 7.98
C LEU A 110 1.16 -3.05 9.48
N THR A 111 2.09 -3.68 10.20
CA THR A 111 1.99 -3.78 11.67
C THR A 111 3.24 -3.24 12.33
N TRP A 112 3.14 -2.14 13.05
CA TRP A 112 4.13 -1.75 14.02
C TRP A 112 4.02 -2.62 15.26
N LYS A 113 5.07 -3.39 15.57
CA LYS A 113 5.11 -4.25 16.74
C LYS A 113 6.16 -3.78 17.72
N GLU A 114 5.76 -3.62 18.97
CA GLU A 114 6.68 -3.32 20.05
C GLU A 114 7.68 -4.47 20.25
N ARG A 115 8.96 -4.11 20.25
CA ARG A 115 10.07 -4.95 20.65
C ARG A 115 10.64 -4.41 21.95
N ILE A 116 10.64 -5.27 22.95
CA ILE A 116 11.40 -5.07 24.19
C ILE A 116 12.70 -5.87 24.03
N PRO A 117 13.87 -5.22 23.98
CA PRO A 117 15.15 -5.90 23.89
C PRO A 117 15.35 -6.93 25.01
N LEU A 118 16.07 -8.02 24.73
CA LEU A 118 16.28 -9.11 25.69
C LEU A 118 16.93 -8.64 26.99
N TYR A 119 17.94 -7.78 26.91
CA TYR A 119 18.62 -7.23 28.11
C TYR A 119 17.66 -6.46 29.03
N VAL A 120 16.66 -5.78 28.47
CA VAL A 120 15.62 -5.05 29.22
C VAL A 120 14.70 -6.05 29.91
N LYS A 121 14.31 -7.12 29.21
CA LYS A 121 13.51 -8.21 29.80
C LYS A 121 14.25 -8.91 30.95
N GLU A 122 15.56 -9.09 30.82
CA GLU A 122 16.40 -9.68 31.87
C GLU A 122 16.54 -8.73 33.06
N ALA A 123 16.80 -7.45 32.83
CA ALA A 123 16.85 -6.43 33.89
C ALA A 123 15.53 -6.32 34.66
N GLN A 124 14.38 -6.41 33.97
CA GLN A 124 13.04 -6.47 34.60
C GLN A 124 12.88 -7.70 35.50
N ARG A 125 13.32 -8.88 35.05
CA ARG A 125 13.23 -10.11 35.85
C ARG A 125 14.02 -9.99 37.15
N ILE A 126 15.20 -9.38 37.09
CA ILE A 126 16.07 -9.17 38.26
C ILE A 126 15.47 -8.13 39.21
N ARG A 127 14.84 -7.06 38.68
CA ARG A 127 14.26 -5.96 39.48
C ARG A 127 12.81 -6.16 39.89
N LYS A 128 12.20 -7.32 39.62
CA LYS A 128 10.77 -7.58 39.84
C LYS A 128 10.35 -7.39 41.31
N ASP A 129 11.28 -7.56 42.25
CA ASP A 129 11.07 -7.42 43.70
C ASP A 129 11.68 -6.14 44.29
N SER A 130 12.22 -5.24 43.46
CA SER A 130 12.78 -3.96 43.93
C SER A 130 11.71 -2.86 44.01
N ALA A 131 11.84 -1.96 44.98
CA ALA A 131 10.89 -0.88 45.23
C ALA A 131 10.75 0.14 44.07
N GLU A 132 11.65 0.11 43.09
CA GLU A 132 11.64 0.98 41.91
C GLU A 132 11.67 0.14 40.62
N PRO A 133 10.52 -0.05 39.95
CA PRO A 133 10.45 -0.67 38.64
C PRO A 133 11.31 0.07 37.61
N LEU A 134 11.92 -0.65 36.68
CA LEU A 134 12.66 -0.03 35.58
C LEU A 134 11.67 0.73 34.66
N GLU A 135 11.93 2.01 34.39
CA GLU A 135 11.22 2.79 33.37
C GLU A 135 11.52 2.21 31.97
N LEU A 136 10.50 1.70 31.28
CA LEU A 136 10.64 0.98 30.01
C LEU A 136 10.36 1.84 28.79
N SER A 137 9.66 2.95 28.99
CA SER A 137 9.33 3.99 28.01
C SER A 137 10.51 4.31 27.06
N PRO A 138 11.74 4.57 27.54
CA PRO A 138 12.87 4.91 26.68
C PRO A 138 13.55 3.70 26.03
N LEU A 139 13.20 2.47 26.41
CA LEU A 139 13.88 1.24 25.98
C LEU A 139 13.03 0.36 25.06
N ARG A 140 11.76 0.74 24.86
CA ARG A 140 10.84 0.10 23.92
C ARG A 140 11.14 0.59 22.50
N THR A 141 11.41 -0.34 21.59
CA THR A 141 11.52 -0.04 20.16
C THR A 141 10.29 -0.56 19.43
N HIS A 142 10.01 -0.02 18.25
CA HIS A 142 8.96 -0.54 17.38
C HIS A 142 9.59 -0.99 16.07
N GLU A 143 9.12 -2.11 15.55
CA GLU A 143 9.53 -2.64 14.25
C GLU A 143 8.31 -2.71 13.34
N LEU A 144 8.47 -2.26 12.11
CA LEU A 144 7.45 -2.37 11.08
C LEU A 144 7.51 -3.77 10.46
N ILE A 145 6.40 -4.49 10.53
CA ILE A 145 6.25 -5.86 10.03
C ILE A 145 5.37 -5.83 8.78
N SER A 146 5.91 -6.39 7.70
CA SER A 146 5.20 -6.68 6.46
C SER A 146 4.12 -7.74 6.70
N ALA A 147 2.95 -7.57 6.08
CA ALA A 147 1.88 -8.55 6.16
C ALA A 147 2.11 -9.76 5.25
N GLY A 148 2.92 -9.62 4.20
CA GLY A 148 3.22 -10.70 3.26
C GLY A 148 1.97 -11.30 2.60
N THR A 149 0.94 -10.49 2.39
CA THR A 149 -0.31 -10.92 1.74
C THR A 149 -0.13 -11.12 0.23
N PRO A 150 -0.98 -11.92 -0.43
CA PRO A 150 -0.90 -12.09 -1.88
C PRO A 150 -0.98 -10.77 -2.65
N GLY A 151 -0.19 -10.67 -3.71
CA GLY A 151 -0.08 -9.48 -4.56
C GLY A 151 0.86 -9.71 -5.73
N ASP A 152 1.52 -8.64 -6.17
CA ASP A 152 2.50 -8.62 -7.25
C ASP A 152 3.90 -8.15 -6.79
N GLY A 153 4.13 -8.08 -5.47
CA GLY A 153 5.36 -7.55 -4.87
C GLY A 153 5.30 -6.06 -4.55
N THR A 154 4.32 -5.32 -5.07
CA THR A 154 4.09 -3.89 -4.77
C THR A 154 2.63 -3.63 -4.38
N VAL A 155 1.69 -4.10 -5.20
CA VAL A 155 0.25 -3.90 -5.06
C VAL A 155 -0.38 -5.14 -4.43
N PRO A 156 -0.92 -5.05 -3.20
CA PRO A 156 -1.64 -6.17 -2.60
C PRO A 156 -2.99 -6.38 -3.30
N VAL A 157 -3.46 -7.63 -3.35
CA VAL A 157 -4.78 -7.97 -3.93
C VAL A 157 -5.92 -7.13 -3.32
N LYS A 158 -5.81 -6.76 -2.04
CA LYS A 158 -6.78 -5.90 -1.34
C LYS A 158 -6.99 -4.54 -2.03
N ALA A 159 -5.96 -4.00 -2.68
CA ALA A 159 -6.01 -2.72 -3.38
C ALA A 159 -6.83 -2.80 -4.68
N ILE A 160 -6.98 -4.00 -5.25
CA ILE A 160 -7.64 -4.18 -6.54
C ILE A 160 -9.15 -4.12 -6.37
N ARG A 161 -9.79 -3.32 -7.21
CA ARG A 161 -11.25 -3.14 -7.25
C ARG A 161 -11.78 -3.71 -8.55
N THR A 162 -12.57 -4.77 -8.44
CA THR A 162 -13.09 -5.54 -9.58
C THR A 162 -14.60 -5.48 -9.72
N SER A 163 -15.29 -4.84 -8.77
CA SER A 163 -16.76 -4.84 -8.64
C SER A 163 -17.47 -3.77 -9.46
N SER A 164 -16.74 -2.87 -10.12
CA SER A 164 -17.37 -1.81 -10.93
C SER A 164 -18.12 -2.41 -12.13
N PRO A 165 -19.34 -1.92 -12.45
CA PRO A 165 -20.12 -2.39 -13.60
C PRO A 165 -19.45 -2.09 -14.96
N HIS A 166 -18.44 -1.22 -14.96
CA HIS A 166 -17.66 -0.88 -16.15
C HIS A 166 -16.52 -1.86 -16.44
N VAL A 167 -16.20 -2.76 -15.49
CA VAL A 167 -15.21 -3.82 -15.67
C VAL A 167 -15.86 -4.98 -16.44
N ARG A 168 -15.39 -5.22 -17.66
CA ARG A 168 -15.90 -6.24 -18.59
C ARG A 168 -15.21 -7.59 -18.44
N GLY A 169 -13.99 -7.60 -17.93
CA GLY A 169 -13.22 -8.81 -17.69
C GLY A 169 -12.09 -8.56 -16.71
N VAL A 170 -11.80 -9.60 -15.93
CA VAL A 170 -10.79 -9.60 -14.88
C VAL A 170 -9.93 -10.85 -15.02
N LEU A 171 -8.61 -10.69 -14.96
CA LEU A 171 -7.67 -11.78 -14.81
C LEU A 171 -6.80 -11.59 -13.57
N ALA A 172 -6.97 -12.46 -12.58
CA ALA A 172 -5.96 -12.65 -11.53
C ALA A 172 -4.91 -13.64 -12.05
N THR A 173 -3.63 -13.27 -12.01
CA THR A 173 -2.55 -14.12 -12.54
C THR A 173 -1.31 -14.07 -11.64
N ASP A 174 -0.41 -15.04 -11.81
CA ASP A 174 0.90 -15.03 -11.17
C ASP A 174 1.84 -14.14 -11.99
N VAL A 175 1.92 -12.86 -11.60
CA VAL A 175 2.84 -11.88 -12.17
C VAL A 175 3.41 -11.03 -11.05
N ASP A 176 4.65 -10.60 -11.21
CA ASP A 176 5.23 -9.53 -10.40
C ASP A 176 4.91 -8.15 -11.03
N HIS A 177 5.09 -7.10 -10.24
CA HIS A 177 4.71 -5.75 -10.63
C HIS A 177 5.54 -5.21 -11.79
N GLU A 178 6.86 -5.40 -11.75
CA GLU A 178 7.80 -4.84 -12.72
C GLU A 178 7.78 -5.63 -14.04
N GLY A 179 7.67 -6.95 -13.94
CA GLY A 179 7.61 -7.91 -15.04
C GLY A 179 6.20 -8.22 -15.56
N ALA A 180 5.16 -7.49 -15.14
CA ALA A 180 3.75 -7.81 -15.44
C ALA A 180 3.43 -7.99 -16.94
N TYR A 181 4.20 -7.33 -17.82
CA TYR A 181 4.06 -7.40 -19.28
C TYR A 181 5.24 -8.10 -19.98
N ALA A 182 6.12 -8.77 -19.23
CA ALA A 182 7.21 -9.53 -19.82
C ALA A 182 6.67 -10.67 -20.71
N ALA A 183 7.35 -10.89 -21.83
CA ALA A 183 7.16 -12.09 -22.63
C ALA A 183 7.85 -13.26 -21.91
N ASP A 184 7.07 -13.98 -21.10
CA ASP A 184 7.52 -15.22 -20.46
C ASP A 184 6.52 -16.34 -20.77
N PRO A 185 6.92 -17.40 -21.51
CA PRO A 185 6.05 -18.51 -21.85
C PRO A 185 5.64 -19.31 -20.61
N VAL A 186 4.48 -18.99 -20.05
CA VAL A 186 3.91 -19.73 -18.89
C VAL A 186 3.33 -21.09 -19.32
N ASP A 187 3.02 -21.27 -20.61
CA ASP A 187 2.46 -22.50 -21.14
C ASP A 187 2.94 -22.78 -22.58
N ARG A 188 4.05 -23.51 -22.68
CA ARG A 188 4.67 -23.91 -23.94
C ARG A 188 3.87 -24.96 -24.71
N SER A 189 2.77 -25.49 -24.14
CA SER A 189 1.93 -26.47 -24.83
C SER A 189 0.94 -25.81 -25.81
N ARG A 190 0.81 -24.48 -25.77
CA ARG A 190 -0.04 -23.72 -26.69
C ARG A 190 0.57 -23.69 -28.08
N SER A 191 -0.22 -24.02 -29.10
CA SER A 191 0.21 -23.92 -30.50
C SER A 191 0.27 -22.48 -31.02
N VAL A 192 -0.48 -21.56 -30.39
CA VAL A 192 -0.51 -20.13 -30.73
C VAL A 192 -0.35 -19.33 -29.44
N TYR A 193 0.52 -18.32 -29.46
CA TYR A 193 0.90 -17.52 -28.28
C TYR A 193 1.67 -18.32 -27.21
N SER A 194 2.43 -19.35 -27.60
CA SER A 194 3.31 -20.12 -26.71
C SER A 194 4.26 -19.24 -25.92
N ASP A 195 4.70 -18.15 -26.54
CA ASP A 195 5.75 -17.25 -26.04
C ASP A 195 5.19 -16.10 -25.18
N LEU A 196 3.86 -16.04 -25.02
CA LEU A 196 3.19 -14.98 -24.28
C LEU A 196 2.74 -15.46 -22.91
N SER A 197 2.91 -14.58 -21.92
CA SER A 197 2.34 -14.75 -20.59
C SER A 197 0.81 -14.69 -20.60
N TYR A 198 0.17 -15.19 -19.55
CA TYR A 198 -1.30 -15.07 -19.39
C TYR A 198 -1.77 -13.61 -19.44
N ALA A 199 -1.01 -12.69 -18.83
CA ALA A 199 -1.28 -11.25 -18.85
C ALA A 199 -1.28 -10.69 -20.29
N LEU A 200 -0.28 -11.03 -21.10
CA LEU A 200 -0.20 -10.60 -22.50
C LEU A 200 -1.32 -11.20 -23.36
N VAL A 201 -1.62 -12.49 -23.20
CA VAL A 201 -2.73 -13.13 -23.92
C VAL A 201 -4.06 -12.46 -23.57
N PHE A 202 -4.29 -12.16 -22.28
CA PHE A 202 -5.48 -11.44 -21.83
C PHE A 202 -5.56 -10.03 -22.39
N THR A 203 -4.44 -9.30 -22.39
CA THR A 203 -4.34 -7.95 -22.94
C THR A 203 -4.70 -7.93 -24.43
N VAL A 204 -4.10 -8.81 -25.24
CA VAL A 204 -4.38 -8.89 -26.67
C VAL A 204 -5.86 -9.24 -26.94
N ARG A 205 -6.41 -10.21 -26.20
CA ARG A 205 -7.84 -10.57 -26.32
C ARG A 205 -8.76 -9.42 -25.95
N SER A 206 -8.41 -8.65 -24.93
CA SER A 206 -9.18 -7.49 -24.48
C SER A 206 -9.19 -6.39 -25.54
N VAL A 207 -8.04 -6.12 -26.19
CA VAL A 207 -7.96 -5.17 -27.31
C VAL A 207 -8.88 -5.60 -28.45
N VAL A 208 -8.85 -6.88 -28.85
CA VAL A 208 -9.75 -7.40 -29.89
C VAL A 208 -11.22 -7.21 -29.52
N LYS A 209 -11.59 -7.45 -28.26
CA LYS A 209 -12.96 -7.25 -27.76
C LYS A 209 -13.41 -5.78 -27.77
N ILE A 210 -12.49 -4.84 -27.55
CA ILE A 210 -12.78 -3.40 -27.63
C ILE A 210 -12.99 -2.99 -29.09
N VAL A 211 -12.08 -3.42 -29.99
CA VAL A 211 -12.15 -3.07 -31.42
C VAL A 211 -13.43 -3.59 -32.08
N GLN A 212 -13.91 -4.77 -31.69
CA GLN A 212 -15.17 -5.34 -32.20
C GLN A 212 -16.41 -4.49 -31.91
N GLN A 213 -16.34 -3.51 -31.01
CA GLN A 213 -17.44 -2.62 -30.67
C GLN A 213 -17.41 -1.30 -31.45
N VAL A 214 -16.35 -1.06 -32.22
CA VAL A 214 -16.25 0.12 -33.09
C VAL A 214 -17.18 -0.09 -34.29
N PRO A 215 -18.15 0.81 -34.53
CA PRO A 215 -19.03 0.70 -35.68
C PRO A 215 -18.23 0.80 -36.98
N PRO A 216 -18.68 0.13 -38.06
CA PRO A 216 -18.03 0.28 -39.37
C PRO A 216 -18.12 1.75 -39.83
N PRO A 217 -17.11 2.21 -40.60
CA PRO A 217 -17.07 3.58 -41.13
C PRO A 217 -18.21 3.88 -42.11
#